data_AF-A0A7X4ASU8-F1
#
_entry.id   AF-A0A7X4ASU8-F1
#
_cell.length_a   1.000
_cell.length_b   1.000
_cell.length_c   1.000
_cell.angle_alpha   90.00
_cell.angle_beta   90.00
_cell.angle_gamma   90.00
#
_symmetry.space_group_name_H-M   'P 1'
#
loop_
_entity.id
_entity.type
_entity.pdbx_description
1 polymer ?
#
loop_
_entity_poly.entity_id
_entity_poly.type
_entity_poly.pdbx_seq_one_letter_code
_entity_poly.pdbx_strand_id
1 'polypeptide(L)' 'MIGMSRSRDFQVIAKRLKKIRISKGMTQAEVAKKAGISTNHYATIERGETVSAVSLDNFRRILDALEVEFSSVLCF' A
#
# COMPACT_ATOMS: atom_id res chain seq x y z
N MET A 1 20.80 -15.83 4.60
CA MET A 1 19.47 -15.31 4.98
C MET A 1 19.61 -13.80 5.08
N ILE A 2 19.12 -13.05 4.09
CA ILE A 2 19.36 -11.61 3.97
C ILE A 2 18.64 -10.92 5.13
N GLY A 3 19.39 -10.17 5.95
CA GLY A 3 18.85 -9.43 7.09
C GLY A 3 17.92 -8.32 6.61
N MET A 4 16.61 -8.55 6.75
CA MET A 4 15.56 -7.60 6.37
C MET A 4 15.45 -6.50 7.44
N SER A 5 15.72 -5.24 7.06
CA SER A 5 15.38 -4.09 7.89
C SER A 5 13.94 -3.67 7.59
N ARG A 6 13.00 -4.06 8.47
CA ARG A 6 11.53 -3.90 8.31
C ARG A 6 11.09 -2.52 7.82
N SER A 7 11.80 -1.46 8.21
CA SER A 7 11.46 -0.08 7.85
C SER A 7 11.71 0.24 6.38
N ARG A 8 12.77 -0.31 5.78
CA ARG A 8 13.14 -0.02 4.38
C ARG A 8 12.20 -0.71 3.39
N ASP A 9 11.80 -1.94 3.68
CA ASP A 9 10.92 -2.72 2.80
C ASP A 9 9.52 -2.10 2.74
N PHE A 10 9.01 -1.61 3.88
CA PHE A 10 7.71 -0.94 3.93
C PHE A 10 7.68 0.35 3.11
N GLN A 11 8.76 1.13 3.14
CA GLN A 11 8.91 2.33 2.32
C GLN A 11 8.90 2.03 0.82
N VAL A 12 9.48 0.91 0.40
CA VAL A 12 9.43 0.45 -1.00
C VAL A 12 8.01 0.06 -1.39
N ILE A 13 7.32 -0.71 -0.54
CA ILE A 13 5.93 -1.12 -0.75
C ILE A 13 5.01 0.10 -0.87
N ALA A 14 5.11 1.06 0.05
CA ALA A 14 4.33 2.30 0.05
C ALA A 14 4.49 3.07 -1.27
N LYS A 15 5.73 3.22 -1.74
CA LYS A 15 6.03 3.88 -3.03
C LYS A 15 5.45 3.11 -4.21
N ARG A 16 5.46 1.77 -4.18
CA ARG A 16 4.88 0.93 -5.25
C ARG A 16 3.35 1.06 -5.29
N LEU A 17 2.67 1.01 -4.15
CA LEU A 17 1.22 1.24 -4.08
C LEU A 17 0.85 2.60 -4.71
N LYS A 18 1.60 3.65 -4.37
CA LYS A 18 1.41 4.99 -4.96
C LYS A 18 1.59 4.99 -6.48
N LYS A 19 2.62 4.32 -7.00
CA LYS A 19 2.87 4.22 -8.45
C LYS A 19 1.73 3.50 -9.16
N ILE A 20 1.29 2.36 -8.63
CA ILE A 20 0.17 1.57 -9.18
C ILE A 20 -1.12 2.39 -9.19
N ARG A 21 -1.42 3.07 -8.08
CA ARG A 21 -2.59 3.95 -8.00
C ARG A 21 -2.56 5.03 -9.09
N ILE A 22 -1.44 5.72 -9.24
CA ILE A 22 -1.28 6.78 -10.24
C ILE A 22 -1.39 6.22 -11.66
N SER A 23 -0.80 5.05 -11.95
CA SER A 23 -0.92 4.43 -13.28
C SER A 23 -2.34 3.99 -13.61
N LYS A 24 -3.19 3.75 -12.59
CA LYS A 24 -4.62 3.49 -12.73
C LYS A 24 -5.49 4.75 -12.75
N GLY A 25 -4.89 5.95 -12.69
CA GLY A 25 -5.63 7.22 -12.72
C GLY A 25 -6.49 7.47 -11.48
N MET A 26 -6.24 6.76 -10.37
CA MET A 26 -7.08 6.83 -9.18
C MET A 26 -6.57 7.88 -8.18
N THR A 27 -7.48 8.58 -7.54
CA THR A 27 -7.23 9.42 -6.36
C THR A 27 -7.05 8.56 -5.11
N GLN A 28 -6.44 9.13 -4.07
CA GLN A 28 -6.34 8.46 -2.76
C GLN A 28 -7.71 8.17 -2.14
N ALA A 29 -8.69 9.06 -2.34
CA ALA A 29 -10.05 8.90 -1.84
C ALA A 29 -10.78 7.73 -2.50
N GLU A 30 -10.58 7.51 -3.80
CA GLU A 30 -11.18 6.37 -4.51
C GLU A 30 -10.64 5.04 -4.02
N VAL A 31 -9.32 4.91 -3.84
CA VAL A 31 -8.72 3.68 -3.30
C VAL A 31 -9.18 3.46 -1.87
N ALA A 32 -9.18 4.50 -1.03
CA ALA A 32 -9.63 4.40 0.36
C ALA A 32 -11.10 3.97 0.46
N LYS A 33 -11.98 4.55 -0.38
CA LYS A 33 -13.39 4.17 -0.47
C LYS A 33 -13.55 2.71 -0.89
N LYS A 34 -12.87 2.27 -1.96
CA LYS A 34 -12.91 0.87 -2.42
C LYS A 34 -12.38 -0.09 -1.37
N ALA A 35 -11.32 0.28 -0.66
CA ALA A 35 -10.73 -0.52 0.41
C ALA A 35 -11.53 -0.43 1.73
N GLY A 36 -12.51 0.47 1.86
CA GLY A 36 -13.29 0.70 3.08
C GLY A 36 -12.45 1.24 4.26
N ILE A 37 -11.45 2.07 3.99
CA ILE A 37 -10.62 2.76 5.00
C ILE A 37 -10.72 4.28 4.82
N SER A 38 -10.23 5.05 5.78
CA SER A 38 -10.21 6.51 5.63
C SER A 38 -9.16 6.96 4.62
N THR A 39 -9.45 8.04 3.88
CA THR A 39 -8.49 8.66 2.96
C THR A 39 -7.19 9.05 3.66
N ASN A 40 -7.27 9.56 4.89
CA ASN A 40 -6.10 9.91 5.68
C ASN A 40 -5.24 8.67 6.01
N HIS A 41 -5.87 7.56 6.39
CA HIS A 41 -5.16 6.31 6.65
C HIS A 41 -4.43 5.84 5.39
N TYR A 42 -5.11 5.80 4.24
CA TYR A 42 -4.47 5.44 2.97
C TYR A 42 -3.31 6.38 2.59
N ALA A 43 -3.47 7.69 2.79
CA ALA A 43 -2.42 8.67 2.53
C ALA A 43 -1.17 8.45 3.41
N THR A 44 -1.35 8.12 4.69
CA THR A 44 -0.25 7.79 5.62
C THR A 44 0.49 6.51 5.19
N ILE A 45 -0.25 5.52 4.67
CA ILE A 45 0.35 4.30 4.10
C ILE A 45 1.26 4.65 2.91
N GLU A 46 0.80 5.48 1.97
CA GLU A 46 1.62 5.87 0.81
C GLU A 46 2.87 6.70 1.17
N ARG A 47 2.88 7.38 2.32
CA ARG A 47 4.05 8.10 2.86
C ARG A 47 5.02 7.17 3.61
N GLY A 48 4.61 5.92 3.87
CA GLY A 48 5.41 4.94 4.61
C GLY A 48 5.62 5.31 6.09
N GLU A 49 4.80 6.22 6.62
CA GLU A 49 4.90 6.72 8.00
C GLU A 49 4.42 5.70 9.04
N THR A 50 3.79 4.60 8.61
CA THR A 50 3.21 3.60 9.52
C THR A 50 3.74 2.20 9.23
N VAL A 51 5.01 1.96 9.54
CA VAL A 51 5.71 0.68 9.40
C VAL A 51 5.07 -0.44 10.25
N SER A 52 4.22 -0.09 11.23
CA SER A 52 3.69 -1.01 12.24
C SER A 52 2.16 -1.18 12.29
N ALA A 53 1.35 -0.47 11.49
CA ALA A 53 -0.12 -0.46 11.70
C ALA A 53 -1.00 -0.81 10.51
N VAL A 54 -0.44 -1.14 9.34
CA VAL A 54 -1.26 -1.77 8.29
C VAL A 54 -1.44 -3.24 8.65
N SER A 55 -2.61 -3.58 9.15
CA SER A 55 -3.01 -4.98 9.30
C SER A 55 -2.97 -5.68 7.94
N LEU A 56 -2.73 -7.00 7.94
CA LEU A 56 -2.81 -7.80 6.71
C LEU A 56 -4.18 -7.68 6.02
N ASP A 57 -5.25 -7.51 6.78
CA ASP A 57 -6.60 -7.24 6.26
C ASP A 57 -6.67 -5.93 5.47
N ASN A 58 -6.21 -4.82 6.06
CA ASN A 58 -6.17 -3.53 5.37
C ASN A 58 -5.27 -3.60 4.13
N PHE A 59 -4.15 -4.32 4.21
CA PHE A 59 -3.27 -4.52 3.07
C PHE A 59 -3.98 -5.28 1.94
N ARG A 60 -4.64 -6.39 2.25
CA ARG A 60 -5.44 -7.18 1.30
C ARG A 60 -6.49 -6.31 0.61
N ARG A 61 -7.26 -5.55 1.39
CA ARG A 61 -8.32 -4.66 0.89
C ARG A 61 -7.78 -3.55 -0.02
N ILE A 62 -6.59 -3.04 0.25
CA ILE A 62 -5.90 -2.07 -0.62
C ILE A 62 -5.48 -2.74 -1.94
N LEU A 63 -4.93 -3.95 -1.90
CA LEU A 63 -4.57 -4.69 -3.10
C LEU A 63 -5.80 -4.98 -3.97
N ASP A 64 -6.90 -5.41 -3.36
CA ASP A 64 -8.17 -5.64 -4.03
C ASP A 64 -8.73 -4.34 -4.64
N ALA A 65 -8.69 -3.23 -3.89
CA ALA A 65 -9.10 -1.90 -4.37
C ALA A 65 -8.26 -1.39 -5.54
N LEU A 66 -6.98 -1.74 -5.55
CA LEU A 66 -6.05 -1.47 -6.63
C LEU A 66 -6.07 -2.55 -7.70
N GLU A 67 -6.88 -3.60 -7.60
CA GLU A 67 -6.97 -4.72 -8.53
C GLU A 67 -5.58 -5.22 -8.95
N VAL A 68 -4.75 -5.56 -7.96
CA VAL A 68 -3.39 -6.10 -8.14
C VAL A 68 -3.12 -7.24 -7.18
N GLU A 69 -2.25 -8.16 -7.60
CA GLU A 69 -1.80 -9.25 -6.76
C GLU A 69 -0.66 -8.83 -5.82
N PHE A 70 -0.52 -9.58 -4.72
CA PHE A 70 0.53 -9.35 -3.72
C PHE A 70 1.94 -9.39 -4.33
N SER A 71 2.16 -10.26 -5.32
CA SER A 71 3.43 -10.41 -6.04
C SER A 71 3.83 -9.13 -6.81
N SER A 72 2.86 -8.43 -7.39
CA SER A 72 3.09 -7.18 -8.14
C SER A 72 3.64 -6.06 -7.25
N VAL A 73 3.34 -6.11 -5.95
CA VAL A 73 3.83 -5.12 -4.98
C VAL A 73 5.13 -5.57 -4.33
N LEU A 74 5.39 -6.88 -4.22
CA LEU A 74 6.58 -7.40 -3.57
C LEU A 74 7.80 -7.60 -4.47
N CYS A 75 7.67 -7.81 -5.78
CA CYS A 75 8.81 -8.18 -6.66
C CYS A 75 10.14 -7.49 -6.31
N PHE A 76 11.07 -8.25 -5.74
CA PHE A 76 12.45 -7.87 -5.46
C PHE A 76 13.34 -8.41 -6.57
#